data_AF-A0A8T5QGH8-F1
#
_entry.id   AF-A0A8T5QGH8-F1
#
_cell.length_a   1.000
_cell.length_b   1.000
_cell.length_c   1.000
_cell.angle_alpha   90.00
_cell.angle_beta   90.00
_cell.angle_gamma   90.00
#
_symmetry.space_group_name_H-M   'P 1'
#
loop_
_entity.id
_entity.type
_entity.pdbx_description
1 polymer ?
#
loop_
_entity_poly.entity_id
_entity_poly.type
_entity_poly.pdbx_seq_one_letter_code
_entity_poly.pdbx_strand_id
1 'polypeptide(L)'
;MHCVVTALLVQDYLGGKIVWARVKMPNGKKVSHYFNRINGKDEDYTREQFPEGTVVPRGRRRKLFRDTREYLLSLKETKIRYKVFEIRFKRFLKEYQKTK
;
A
#
# COMPACT_ATOMS: atom_id res chain seq x y z
N MET A 1 -4.65 -1.78 8.86
CA MET A 1 -3.74 -2.54 7.98
C MET A 1 -2.77 -1.57 7.31
N HIS A 2 -1.46 -1.82 7.42
CA HIS A 2 -0.41 -0.87 7.06
C HIS A 2 -0.20 -0.73 5.54
N CYS A 3 -0.46 -1.79 4.75
CA CYS A 3 -0.34 -1.76 3.29
C CYS A 3 -1.03 -0.59 2.60
N VAL A 4 -2.17 -0.12 3.13
CA VAL A 4 -2.90 1.03 2.59
C VAL A 4 -2.07 2.31 2.66
N VAL A 5 -1.49 2.62 3.83
CA VAL A 5 -0.72 3.86 4.01
C VAL A 5 0.64 3.78 3.33
N THR A 6 1.24 2.59 3.26
CA THR A 6 2.44 2.35 2.47
C THR A 6 2.17 2.57 0.98
N ALA A 7 1.08 2.02 0.43
CA ALA A 7 0.78 2.15 -0.99
C ALA A 7 0.49 3.61 -1.41
N LEU A 8 -0.18 4.37 -0.53
CA LEU A 8 -0.38 5.81 -0.71
C LEU A 8 0.96 6.57 -0.70
N LEU A 9 1.83 6.29 0.27
CA LEU A 9 3.13 6.94 0.38
C LEU A 9 4.03 6.59 -0.82
N VAL A 10 4.12 5.31 -1.19
CA VAL A 10 4.89 4.85 -2.35
C VAL A 10 4.42 5.56 -3.62
N GLN A 11 3.11 5.74 -3.78
CA GLN A 11 2.60 6.48 -4.93
C GLN A 11 3.03 7.95 -4.93
N ASP A 12 3.09 8.59 -3.77
CA ASP A 12 3.48 10.01 -3.65
C ASP A 12 4.97 10.24 -3.98
N TYR A 13 5.83 9.26 -3.72
CA TYR A 13 7.29 9.38 -3.93
C TYR A 13 7.80 8.69 -5.20
N LEU A 14 7.20 7.57 -5.59
CA LEU A 14 7.64 6.75 -6.72
C LEU A 14 6.62 6.69 -7.87
N GLY A 15 5.44 7.29 -7.69
CA GLY A 15 4.39 7.30 -8.71
C GLY A 15 3.68 5.95 -8.88
N GLY A 16 3.26 5.67 -10.12
CA GLY A 16 2.55 4.45 -10.47
C GLY A 16 1.07 4.42 -10.01
N LYS A 17 0.48 3.21 -10.02
CA LYS A 17 -0.94 2.98 -9.71
C LYS A 17 -1.09 2.14 -8.45
N ILE A 18 -2.02 2.48 -7.57
CA ILE A 18 -2.40 1.59 -6.48
C ILE A 18 -3.33 0.49 -7.02
N VAL A 19 -2.91 -0.76 -6.83
CA VAL A 19 -3.67 -1.95 -7.20
C VAL A 19 -4.15 -2.67 -5.94
N TRP A 20 -5.21 -3.47 -6.11
CA TRP A 20 -5.84 -4.24 -5.06
C TRP A 20 -5.81 -5.73 -5.39
N ALA A 21 -5.59 -6.56 -4.37
CA ALA A 21 -5.71 -8.01 -4.46
C ALA A 21 -6.53 -8.55 -3.29
N ARG A 22 -7.18 -9.70 -3.53
CA ARG A 22 -7.78 -10.49 -2.46
C ARG A 22 -6.82 -11.64 -2.13
N VAL A 23 -6.04 -11.45 -1.08
CA VAL A 23 -5.01 -12.36 -0.62
C VAL A 23 -5.65 -13.53 0.12
N LYS A 24 -5.13 -14.74 -0.08
CA LYS A 24 -5.57 -15.96 0.63
C LYS A 24 -4.47 -16.40 1.60
N MET A 25 -4.76 -16.33 2.89
CA MET A 25 -3.84 -16.77 3.94
C MET A 25 -3.83 -18.31 4.08
N PRO A 26 -2.81 -18.91 4.73
CA PRO A 26 -2.70 -20.37 4.88
C PRO A 26 -3.92 -21.02 5.52
N ASN A 27 -4.54 -20.35 6.50
CA ASN A 27 -5.79 -20.77 7.14
C ASN A 27 -7.05 -20.59 6.28
N GLY A 28 -6.90 -20.28 4.98
CA GLY A 28 -8.00 -20.07 4.05
C GLY A 28 -8.68 -18.69 4.12
N LYS A 29 -8.41 -17.88 5.15
CA LYS A 29 -9.02 -16.55 5.30
C LYS A 29 -8.56 -15.63 4.17
N LYS A 30 -9.52 -14.87 3.61
CA LYS A 30 -9.29 -13.92 2.53
C LYS A 30 -9.27 -12.49 3.07
N VAL A 31 -8.25 -11.71 2.72
CA VAL A 31 -8.09 -10.32 3.16
C VAL A 31 -7.83 -9.39 1.98
N SER A 32 -8.23 -8.13 2.12
CA SER A 32 -7.92 -7.10 1.11
C SER A 32 -6.49 -6.63 1.28
N HIS A 33 -5.77 -6.54 0.18
CA HIS A 33 -4.39 -6.05 0.14
C HIS A 33 -4.22 -4.99 -0.95
N TYR A 34 -3.34 -4.02 -0.70
CA TYR A 34 -3.05 -2.93 -1.62
C TYR A 34 -1.55 -2.73 -1.74
N PHE A 35 -1.09 -2.53 -2.96
CA PHE A 35 0.31 -2.33 -3.32
C PHE A 35 0.38 -1.55 -4.63
N ASN A 36 1.58 -1.31 -5.15
CA ASN A 36 1.76 -0.40 -6.28
C ASN A 36 2.13 -1.18 -7.54
N ARG A 37 1.67 -0.68 -8.70
CA ARG A 37 2.20 -1.06 -10.00
C ARG A 37 2.99 0.11 -10.57
N ILE A 38 4.30 -0.05 -10.67
CA ILE A 38 5.25 0.98 -11.12
C ILE A 38 5.92 0.43 -12.39
N ASN A 39 5.87 1.18 -13.49
CA ASN A 39 6.41 0.76 -14.79
C ASN A 39 5.97 -0.65 -15.23
N GLY A 40 4.71 -1.01 -14.94
CA GLY A 40 4.14 -2.30 -15.29
C GLY A 40 4.41 -3.45 -14.30
N LYS A 41 5.34 -3.27 -13.35
CA LYS A 41 5.71 -4.27 -12.33
C LYS A 41 4.95 -4.04 -11.03
N ASP A 42 4.49 -5.14 -10.42
CA ASP A 42 3.86 -5.11 -9.09
C ASP A 42 4.96 -5.04 -8.02
N GLU A 43 4.93 -4.00 -7.21
CA GLU A 43 5.84 -3.74 -6.10
C GLU A 43 5.05 -3.76 -4.78
N ASP A 44 5.33 -4.75 -3.93
CA ASP A 44 4.69 -4.96 -2.63
C ASP A 44 5.70 -4.85 -1.49
N TYR A 45 5.92 -3.62 -1.03
CA TYR A 45 6.76 -3.30 0.13
C TYR A 45 6.17 -3.74 1.48
N THR A 46 5.04 -4.45 1.47
CA THR A 46 4.37 -4.96 2.66
C THR A 46 4.11 -6.46 2.59
N ARG A 47 4.77 -7.17 1.67
CA ARG A 47 4.60 -8.60 1.45
C ARG A 47 4.90 -9.43 2.72
N GLU A 48 5.90 -9.00 3.47
CA GLU A 48 6.37 -9.64 4.71
C GLU A 48 5.38 -9.53 5.88
N GLN A 49 4.32 -8.72 5.75
CA GLN A 49 3.25 -8.66 6.75
C GLN A 49 2.36 -9.91 6.76
N PHE A 50 2.48 -10.75 5.73
CA PHE A 50 1.70 -11.97 5.60
C PHE A 50 2.54 -13.18 5.97
N PRO A 51 1.95 -14.20 6.62
CA PRO A 51 2.66 -15.42 6.94
C PRO A 51 3.08 -16.16 5.66
N GLU A 52 4.11 -17.00 5.79
CA GLU A 52 4.52 -17.93 4.75
C GLU A 52 3.34 -18.78 4.25
N GLY A 53 3.35 -19.17 2.98
CA GLY A 53 2.23 -19.87 2.34
C GLY A 53 1.04 -18.98 1.95
N THR A 54 1.07 -17.68 2.29
CA THR A 54 0.06 -16.73 1.80
C THR A 54 0.16 -16.56 0.28
N VAL A 55 -0.98 -16.66 -0.42
CA VAL A 55 -1.05 -16.43 -1.87
C VAL A 55 -1.53 -15.01 -2.17
N VAL A 56 -0.67 -14.20 -2.81
CA VAL A 56 -0.99 -12.85 -3.29
C VAL A 56 -1.16 -12.91 -4.81
N PRO A 57 -2.40 -12.85 -5.34
CA PRO A 57 -2.62 -12.85 -6.77
C PRO A 57 -2.22 -11.50 -7.38
N ARG A 58 -2.09 -11.47 -8.73
CA ARG A 58 -1.81 -10.25 -9.48
C ARG A 58 -2.78 -9.11 -9.11
N GLY A 59 -2.23 -7.93 -8.88
CA GLY A 59 -3.02 -6.76 -8.50
C GLY A 59 -3.94 -6.29 -9.63
N ARG A 60 -5.15 -5.87 -9.27
CA ARG A 60 -6.16 -5.31 -10.19
C ARG A 60 -6.72 -3.99 -9.67
N ARG A 61 -7.23 -3.15 -10.57
CA ARG A 61 -7.96 -1.93 -10.17
C ARG A 61 -9.24 -2.32 -9.43
N ARG A 62 -9.60 -1.55 -8.41
CA ARG A 62 -10.89 -1.72 -7.73
C ARG A 62 -12.01 -1.15 -8.60
N LYS A 63 -12.89 -2.01 -9.12
CA LYS A 63 -13.88 -1.67 -10.16
C LYS A 63 -14.86 -0.54 -9.80
N LEU A 64 -15.10 -0.32 -8.52
CA LEU A 64 -16.11 0.64 -8.04
C LEU A 64 -15.66 2.11 -8.11
N PHE A 65 -14.39 2.38 -8.43
CA PHE A 65 -13.84 3.74 -8.44
C PHE A 65 -12.99 3.95 -9.69
N ARG A 66 -12.93 5.21 -10.14
CA ARG A 66 -12.07 5.61 -11.26
C ARG A 66 -10.60 5.28 -10.96
N ASP A 67 -10.21 5.54 -9.72
CA ASP A 67 -8.90 5.29 -9.15
C ASP A 67 -9.01 4.66 -7.73
N THR A 68 -8.12 3.72 -7.43
CA THR A 68 -8.03 3.09 -6.11
C THR A 68 -7.58 4.10 -5.05
N ARG A 69 -6.74 5.08 -5.41
CA ARG A 69 -6.29 6.13 -4.48
C ARG A 69 -7.46 6.97 -3.95
N GLU A 70 -8.33 7.41 -4.85
CA GLU A 70 -9.51 8.21 -4.53
C GLU A 70 -10.41 7.49 -3.53
N TYR A 71 -10.66 6.20 -3.76
CA TYR A 71 -11.37 5.35 -2.81
C TYR A 71 -10.69 5.30 -1.44
N LEU A 72 -9.39 5.04 -1.40
CA LEU A 72 -8.67 4.90 -0.13
C LEU A 72 -8.70 6.22 0.66
N LEU A 73 -8.56 7.36 -0.02
CA LEU A 73 -8.62 8.68 0.59
C LEU A 73 -10.05 9.16 0.87
N SER A 74 -11.10 8.53 0.33
CA SER A 74 -12.47 8.85 0.76
C SER A 74 -12.76 8.35 2.17
N LEU A 75 -12.03 7.33 2.64
CA LEU A 75 -12.16 6.77 3.99
C LEU A 75 -11.46 7.65 5.03
N LYS A 76 -12.24 8.21 5.98
CA LYS A 76 -11.74 9.11 7.04
C LYS A 76 -10.58 8.52 7.85
N GLU A 77 -10.70 7.25 8.26
CA GLU A 77 -9.65 6.57 9.01
C GLU A 77 -8.34 6.42 8.21
N THR A 78 -8.45 6.15 6.91
CA THR A 78 -7.28 6.05 6.03
C THR A 78 -6.57 7.39 5.93
N LYS A 79 -7.31 8.50 5.74
CA LYS A 79 -6.73 9.85 5.72
C LYS A 79 -5.95 10.17 6.99
N ILE A 80 -6.52 9.86 8.16
CA ILE A 80 -5.86 10.13 9.45
C ILE A 80 -4.57 9.32 9.59
N ARG A 81 -4.64 7.99 9.34
CA ARG A 81 -3.46 7.14 9.42
C ARG A 81 -2.39 7.53 8.41
N TYR A 82 -2.80 7.91 7.20
CA TYR A 82 -1.88 8.34 6.15
C TYR A 82 -1.12 9.60 6.57
N LYS A 83 -1.81 10.62 7.07
CA LYS A 83 -1.18 11.86 7.55
C LYS A 83 -0.15 11.61 8.64
N VAL A 84 -0.46 10.75 9.62
CA VAL A 84 0.49 10.39 10.69
C VAL A 84 1.70 9.65 10.11
N PHE A 85 1.47 8.71 9.19
CA PHE A 85 2.53 7.94 8.55
C PHE A 85 3.47 8.83 7.72
N GLU A 86 2.90 9.74 6.92
CA GLU A 86 3.63 10.69 6.10
C GLU A 86 4.51 11.63 6.94
N ILE A 87 4.00 12.18 8.05
CA ILE A 87 4.78 13.03 8.97
C ILE A 87 5.98 12.27 9.52
N ARG A 88 5.78 11.02 9.97
CA ARG A 88 6.86 10.17 10.51
C ARG A 88 7.89 9.84 9.43
N PHE A 89 7.43 9.52 8.22
CA PHE A 89 8.32 9.22 7.10
C PHE A 89 9.16 10.43 6.69
N LYS A 90 8.55 11.62 6.59
CA LYS A 90 9.27 12.87 6.31
C LYS A 90 10.34 13.17 7.36
N ARG A 91 10.05 12.91 8.64
CA ARG A 91 11.04 13.05 9.71
C ARG A 91 12.19 12.06 9.54
N PHE A 92 11.88 10.79 9.34
CA PHE A 92 12.88 9.74 9.08
C PHE A 92 13.77 10.08 7.87
N LEU A 93 13.19 10.54 6.76
CA LEU A 93 13.95 10.88 5.56
C LEU A 93 14.93 12.02 5.80
N LYS A 94 14.53 13.05 6.56
CA LYS A 94 15.42 14.15 6.96
C LYS A 94 16.59 13.67 7.82
N GLU A 95 16.36 12.70 8.71
CA GLU A 95 17.41 12.11 9.55
C GLU A 95 18.36 11.24 8.70
N TYR A 96 17.81 10.40 7.82
CA TYR A 96 18.58 9.53 6.92
C TYR A 96 19.50 10.30 5.98
N GLN A 97 19.07 11.48 5.52
CA GLN A 97 19.88 12.36 4.67
C GLN A 97 21.06 13.02 5.40
N LYS A 98 21.02 13.13 6.74
CA LYS A 98 22.13 13.67 7.55
C LYS A 98 23.21 12.64 7.85
N THR A 99 22.86 11.36 7.77
CA THR A 99 23.76 10.22 8.04
C THR A 99 24.45 9.68 6.79
N LYS A 100 24.18 10.29 5.62
CA LYS A 100 24.89 10.08 4.37
C LYS A 100 25.85 11.24 4.13
#